data_AF-A0A8B9JSF6-F1
#
_entry.id   AF-A0A8B9JSF6-F1
#
_cell.length_a   1.000
_cell.length_b   1.000
_cell.length_c   1.000
_cell.angle_alpha   90.00
_cell.angle_beta   90.00
_cell.angle_gamma   90.00
#
_symmetry.space_group_name_H-M   'P 1'
#
loop_
_entity.id
_entity.type
_entity.pdbx_description
1 polymer ?
#
loop_
_entity_poly.entity_id
_entity_poly.type
_entity_poly.pdbx_seq_one_letter_code
_entity_poly.pdbx_strand_id
1 'polypeptide(L)'
;MSTMVFPSGEKLERLNQEEIISSTRLVIQGLDALKNEHNTILHSLVETIKCLAKDEEASLVYEKSSLLRKSVEMIELGLAEAQVMTDLASHLGTIESEKQKVRAQVRRLCQENQWLRDELANTQHKLQKSEQNVAQLEEEKKHLEFMNQMKKYDKDSPSVVRQTDPYADPFYIDR
;
A
#
# COMPACT_ATOMS: atom_id res chain seq x y z
N MET A 1 29.55 4.39 -1.74
CA MET A 1 28.29 3.97 -2.38
C MET A 1 28.65 3.30 -3.70
N SER A 2 28.39 1.99 -3.84
CA SER A 2 28.80 1.22 -5.02
C SER A 2 27.61 1.02 -5.93
N THR A 3 27.61 1.70 -7.07
CA THR A 3 26.57 1.61 -8.10
C THR A 3 26.89 0.41 -8.98
N MET A 4 26.10 -0.67 -8.88
CA MET A 4 26.21 -1.79 -9.82
C MET A 4 25.82 -1.31 -11.23
N VAL A 5 26.80 -1.32 -12.14
CA VAL A 5 26.58 -1.12 -13.57
C VAL A 5 26.17 -2.48 -14.14
N PHE A 6 24.92 -2.59 -14.58
CA PHE A 6 24.45 -3.76 -15.33
C PHE A 6 24.99 -3.69 -16.76
N PRO A 7 25.58 -4.77 -17.29
CA PRO A 7 25.98 -4.82 -18.69
C PRO A 7 24.72 -4.70 -19.55
N SER A 8 24.74 -3.77 -20.49
CA SER A 8 23.71 -3.57 -21.50
C SER A 8 23.69 -4.81 -22.41
N GLY A 9 22.82 -5.77 -22.10
CA GLY A 9 22.63 -6.96 -22.91
C GLY A 9 22.00 -6.61 -24.26
N GLU A 10 22.43 -7.32 -25.30
CA GLU A 10 21.81 -7.38 -26.62
C GLU A 10 20.29 -7.36 -26.51
N LYS A 11 19.65 -6.67 -27.46
CA LYS A 11 18.20 -6.61 -27.61
C LYS A 11 17.70 -7.96 -28.09
N LEU A 12 17.80 -8.99 -27.25
CA LEU A 12 16.98 -10.18 -27.32
C LEU A 12 15.56 -9.65 -27.25
N GLU A 13 14.77 -9.80 -28.32
CA GLU A 13 13.34 -9.51 -28.27
C GLU A 13 12.77 -10.36 -27.14
N ARG A 14 12.60 -9.73 -25.97
CA ARG A 14 11.98 -10.34 -24.82
C ARG A 14 10.53 -10.55 -25.20
N LEU A 15 10.18 -11.79 -25.52
CA LEU A 15 8.79 -12.20 -25.64
C LEU A 15 8.03 -11.74 -24.39
N ASN A 16 6.86 -11.14 -24.60
CA ASN A 16 6.02 -10.71 -23.50
C ASN A 16 5.55 -11.95 -22.72
N GLN A 17 5.41 -11.83 -21.40
CA GLN A 17 4.94 -12.94 -20.56
C GLN A 17 3.57 -13.47 -21.05
N GLU A 18 2.70 -12.59 -21.53
CA GLU A 18 1.40 -12.96 -22.11
C GLU A 18 1.55 -13.78 -23.39
N GLU A 19 2.51 -13.44 -24.25
CA GLU A 19 2.80 -14.17 -25.48
C GLU A 19 3.35 -15.56 -25.18
N ILE A 20 4.24 -15.66 -24.18
CA ILE A 20 4.78 -16.94 -23.71
C ILE A 20 3.63 -17.82 -23.20
N ILE A 21 2.77 -17.31 -22.31
CA ILE A 21 1.64 -18.07 -21.76
C ILE A 21 0.66 -18.48 -22.85
N SER A 22 0.36 -17.58 -23.80
CA SER A 22 -0.51 -17.88 -24.93
C SER A 22 0.08 -19.00 -25.79
N SER A 23 1.37 -18.93 -26.09
CA SER A 23 2.09 -19.98 -26.82
C SER A 23 2.09 -21.30 -26.06
N THR A 24 2.35 -21.29 -24.74
CA THR A 24 2.30 -22.49 -23.90
C THR A 24 0.92 -23.13 -23.92
N ARG A 25 -0.16 -22.34 -23.88
CA ARG A 25 -1.54 -22.88 -23.99
C ARG A 25 -1.82 -23.54 -25.34
N LEU A 26 -1.30 -22.98 -26.43
CA LEU A 26 -1.41 -23.60 -27.76
C LEU A 26 -0.63 -24.92 -27.81
N VAL A 27 0.57 -24.97 -27.23
CA VAL A 27 1.35 -26.20 -27.11
C VAL A 27 0.60 -27.26 -26.31
N ILE A 28 -0.02 -26.90 -25.19
CA ILE A 28 -0.85 -27.83 -24.39
C ILE A 28 -1.97 -28.43 -25.26
N GLN A 29 -2.70 -27.60 -25.99
CA GLN A 29 -3.79 -28.07 -26.86
C GLN A 29 -3.28 -29.00 -27.97
N GLY A 30 -2.16 -28.65 -28.62
CA GLY A 30 -1.55 -29.46 -29.66
C GLY A 30 -1.02 -30.80 -29.15
N LEU A 31 -0.37 -30.79 -27.98
CA LEU A 31 0.12 -32.01 -27.34
C LEU A 31 -1.03 -32.92 -26.89
N ASP A 32 -2.13 -32.37 -26.38
CA ASP A 32 -3.29 -33.17 -25.97
C ASP A 32 -3.98 -33.83 -27.17
N ALA A 33 -4.10 -33.11 -28.29
CA ALA A 33 -4.57 -33.67 -29.55
C ALA A 33 -3.66 -34.82 -30.04
N LEU A 34 -2.34 -34.60 -30.07
CA LEU A 34 -1.36 -35.60 -30.51
C LEU A 34 -1.38 -36.84 -29.61
N LYS A 35 -1.51 -36.65 -28.29
CA LYS A 35 -1.67 -37.75 -27.32
C LYS A 35 -2.88 -38.62 -27.64
N ASN A 36 -4.02 -37.99 -27.97
CA ASN A 36 -5.26 -38.69 -28.28
C ASN A 36 -5.16 -39.46 -29.61
N GLU A 37 -4.49 -38.89 -30.62
CA GLU A 37 -4.17 -39.59 -31.88
C GLU A 37 -3.28 -40.81 -31.64
N HIS A 38 -2.19 -40.64 -30.89
CA HIS A 38 -1.28 -41.74 -30.56
C HIS A 38 -1.98 -42.87 -29.78
N ASN A 39 -2.87 -42.53 -28.85
CA ASN A 39 -3.68 -43.52 -28.13
C ASN A 39 -4.66 -44.26 -29.03
N THR A 40 -5.25 -43.56 -30.01
CA THR A 40 -6.14 -44.18 -31.00
C THR A 40 -5.37 -45.18 -31.87
N ILE A 41 -4.20 -44.79 -32.38
CA ILE A 41 -3.32 -45.68 -33.16
C ILE A 41 -2.88 -46.87 -32.31
N LEU A 42 -2.47 -46.62 -31.06
CA LEU A 42 -2.05 -47.68 -30.14
C LEU A 42 -3.19 -48.68 -29.90
N HIS A 43 -4.43 -48.22 -29.72
CA HIS A 43 -5.58 -49.09 -29.58
C HIS A 43 -5.78 -49.97 -30.83
N SER A 44 -5.70 -49.41 -32.03
CA SER A 44 -5.82 -50.16 -33.28
C SER A 44 -4.70 -51.19 -33.47
N LEU A 45 -3.46 -50.86 -33.10
CA LEU A 45 -2.34 -51.80 -33.16
C LEU A 45 -2.54 -52.96 -32.17
N VAL A 46 -3.02 -52.68 -30.95
CA VAL A 46 -3.34 -53.72 -29.96
C VAL A 46 -4.44 -54.66 -30.45
N GLU A 47 -5.45 -54.14 -31.15
CA GLU A 47 -6.47 -54.97 -31.79
C GLU A 47 -5.89 -55.82 -32.93
N THR A 48 -5.03 -55.23 -33.76
CA THR A 48 -4.37 -55.92 -34.87
C THR A 48 -3.52 -57.10 -34.36
N ILE A 49 -2.77 -56.93 -33.26
CA ILE A 49 -1.97 -58.00 -32.63
C ILE A 49 -2.84 -59.22 -32.29
N LYS A 50 -4.07 -59.00 -31.82
CA LYS A 50 -4.99 -60.11 -31.46
C LYS A 50 -5.46 -60.92 -32.66
N CYS A 51 -5.42 -60.35 -33.86
CA CYS A 51 -5.89 -60.98 -35.09
C CYS A 51 -4.77 -61.63 -35.92
N LEU A 52 -3.50 -61.38 -35.59
CA LEU A 52 -2.36 -61.90 -36.34
C LEU A 52 -2.04 -63.34 -35.93
N ALA A 53 -1.85 -64.21 -36.94
CA ALA A 53 -1.58 -65.64 -36.77
C ALA A 53 -0.10 -66.03 -36.97
N LYS A 54 0.76 -65.10 -37.43
CA LYS A 54 2.19 -65.33 -37.70
C LYS A 54 3.07 -64.47 -36.78
N ASP A 55 4.10 -65.10 -36.22
CA ASP A 55 5.02 -64.48 -35.24
C ASP A 55 5.79 -63.27 -35.79
N GLU A 56 6.22 -63.29 -37.06
CA GLU A 56 7.03 -62.21 -37.64
C GLU A 56 6.25 -60.92 -37.88
N GLU A 57 4.99 -60.99 -38.37
CA GLU A 57 4.12 -59.82 -38.50
C GLU A 57 3.68 -59.28 -37.13
N ALA A 58 3.47 -60.16 -36.15
CA ALA A 58 3.16 -59.77 -34.79
C ALA A 58 4.32 -58.99 -34.14
N SER A 59 5.56 -59.41 -34.37
CA SER A 59 6.78 -58.79 -33.81
C SER A 59 6.90 -57.30 -34.17
N LEU A 60 6.71 -56.94 -35.45
CA LEU A 60 6.79 -55.54 -35.90
C LEU A 60 5.68 -54.67 -35.28
N VAL A 61 4.46 -55.21 -35.15
CA VAL A 61 3.33 -54.48 -34.56
C VAL A 61 3.54 -54.28 -33.05
N TYR A 62 4.16 -55.24 -32.37
CA TYR A 62 4.60 -55.10 -30.98
C TYR A 62 5.63 -53.97 -30.81
N GLU A 63 6.65 -53.91 -31.67
CA GLU A 63 7.67 -52.87 -31.62
C GLU A 63 7.06 -51.47 -31.83
N LYS A 64 6.21 -51.31 -32.86
CA LYS A 64 5.49 -50.05 -33.10
C LYS A 64 4.61 -49.64 -31.91
N SER A 65 3.93 -50.59 -31.29
CA SER A 65 3.10 -50.34 -30.09
C SER A 65 3.96 -49.89 -28.91
N SER A 66 5.17 -50.46 -28.75
CA SER A 66 6.12 -50.06 -27.71
C SER A 66 6.63 -48.63 -27.92
N LEU A 67 6.98 -48.26 -29.16
CA LEU A 67 7.41 -46.91 -29.50
C LEU A 67 6.32 -45.87 -29.26
N LEU A 68 5.07 -46.18 -29.65
CA LEU A 68 3.94 -45.29 -29.40
C LEU A 68 3.67 -45.09 -27.91
N ARG A 69 3.79 -46.14 -27.09
CA ARG A 69 3.64 -46.02 -25.64
C ARG A 69 4.68 -45.08 -25.04
N LYS A 70 5.95 -45.22 -25.41
CA LYS A 70 7.02 -44.30 -25.01
C LYS A 70 6.75 -42.88 -25.48
N SER A 71 6.22 -42.72 -26.71
CA SER A 71 5.86 -41.40 -27.22
C SER A 71 4.72 -40.76 -26.42
N VAL A 72 3.71 -41.52 -26.01
CA VAL A 72 2.62 -41.02 -25.16
C VAL A 72 3.15 -40.57 -23.80
N GLU A 73 4.02 -41.35 -23.17
CA GLU A 73 4.67 -40.99 -21.90
C GLU A 73 5.45 -39.67 -22.01
N MET A 74 6.18 -39.45 -23.10
CA MET A 74 6.90 -38.21 -23.35
C MET A 74 5.97 -37.01 -23.56
N ILE A 75 4.84 -37.21 -24.26
CA ILE A 75 3.82 -36.17 -24.46
C ILE A 75 3.16 -35.80 -23.11
N GLU A 76 2.86 -36.79 -22.28
CA GLU A 76 2.29 -36.57 -20.94
C GLU A 76 3.25 -35.80 -20.03
N LEU A 77 4.55 -36.10 -20.08
CA LEU A 77 5.57 -35.32 -19.37
C LEU A 77 5.59 -33.86 -19.85
N GLY A 78 5.62 -33.63 -21.17
CA GLY A 78 5.60 -32.29 -21.75
C GLY A 78 4.33 -31.49 -21.41
N LEU A 79 3.17 -32.16 -21.34
CA LEU A 79 1.92 -31.56 -20.87
C LEU A 79 2.00 -31.14 -19.40
N ALA A 80 2.55 -32.00 -18.54
CA ALA A 80 2.72 -31.68 -17.11
C ALA A 80 3.67 -30.48 -16.92
N GLU A 81 4.78 -30.44 -17.64
CA GLU A 81 5.73 -29.33 -17.61
C GLU A 81 5.09 -28.02 -18.10
N ALA A 82 4.34 -28.05 -19.21
CA ALA A 82 3.64 -26.89 -19.72
C ALA A 82 2.56 -26.38 -18.75
N GLN A 83 1.87 -27.28 -18.06
CA GLN A 83 0.90 -26.92 -17.02
C GLN A 83 1.58 -26.20 -15.84
N VAL A 84 2.74 -26.71 -15.38
CA VAL A 84 3.54 -26.05 -14.34
C VAL A 84 3.94 -24.64 -14.76
N MET A 85 4.32 -24.41 -16.03
CA MET A 85 4.62 -23.08 -16.53
C MET A 85 3.42 -22.12 -16.44
N THR A 86 2.21 -22.58 -16.79
CA THR A 86 1.00 -21.76 -16.69
C THR A 86 0.60 -21.45 -15.25
N ASP A 87 0.73 -22.42 -14.34
CA ASP A 87 0.40 -22.25 -12.93
C ASP A 87 1.39 -21.30 -12.26
N LEU A 88 2.68 -21.44 -12.56
CA LEU A 88 3.73 -20.53 -12.08
C LEU A 88 3.45 -19.08 -12.51
N ALA A 89 3.06 -18.86 -13.78
CA ALA A 89 2.72 -17.54 -14.27
C ALA A 89 1.54 -16.90 -13.51
N SER A 90 0.51 -17.70 -13.20
CA SER A 90 -0.64 -17.27 -12.39
C SER A 90 -0.23 -16.88 -10.97
N HIS A 91 0.62 -17.70 -10.33
CA HIS A 91 1.14 -17.43 -8.99
C HIS A 91 2.00 -16.15 -8.95
N LEU A 92 2.86 -15.94 -9.94
CA LEU A 92 3.65 -14.72 -10.04
C LEU A 92 2.77 -13.47 -10.19
N GLY A 93 1.71 -13.55 -11.02
CA GLY A 93 0.74 -12.45 -11.16
C GLY A 93 0.03 -12.12 -9.85
N THR A 94 -0.32 -13.16 -9.07
CA THR A 94 -0.94 -12.98 -7.74
C THR A 94 0.02 -12.27 -6.78
N ILE A 95 1.26 -12.75 -6.66
CA ILE A 95 2.30 -12.17 -5.79
C ILE A 95 2.57 -10.70 -6.18
N GLU A 96 2.64 -10.41 -7.48
CA GLU A 96 2.85 -9.04 -7.94
C GLU A 96 1.68 -8.12 -7.57
N SER A 97 0.45 -8.60 -7.70
CA SER A 97 -0.74 -7.85 -7.27
C SER A 97 -0.74 -7.56 -5.77
N GLU A 98 -0.33 -8.52 -4.93
CA GLU A 98 -0.23 -8.36 -3.48
C GLU A 98 0.85 -7.36 -3.10
N LYS A 99 2.02 -7.46 -3.73
CA LYS A 99 3.11 -6.49 -3.58
C LYS A 99 2.63 -5.07 -3.88
N GLN A 100 1.83 -4.86 -4.93
CA GLN A 100 1.30 -3.52 -5.24
C GLN A 100 0.26 -3.04 -4.22
N LYS A 101 -0.61 -3.94 -3.72
CA LYS A 101 -1.55 -3.62 -2.63
C LYS A 101 -0.83 -3.16 -1.37
N VAL A 102 0.19 -3.90 -0.92
CA VAL A 102 0.99 -3.54 0.26
C VAL A 102 1.70 -2.20 0.05
N ARG A 103 2.29 -1.96 -1.13
CA ARG A 103 2.90 -0.66 -1.46
C ARG A 103 1.90 0.50 -1.41
N ALA A 104 0.66 0.28 -1.86
CA ALA A 104 -0.40 1.29 -1.76
C ALA A 104 -0.79 1.58 -0.30
N GLN A 105 -0.88 0.54 0.53
CA GLN A 105 -1.15 0.69 1.96
C GLN A 105 -0.04 1.47 2.68
N VAL A 106 1.24 1.17 2.39
CA VAL A 106 2.37 1.93 2.93
C VAL A 106 2.23 3.42 2.58
N ARG A 107 1.95 3.76 1.33
CA ARG A 107 1.74 5.16 0.93
C ARG A 107 0.58 5.82 1.69
N ARG A 108 -0.55 5.12 1.83
CA ARG A 108 -1.72 5.61 2.58
C ARG A 108 -1.37 5.86 4.04
N LEU A 109 -0.71 4.92 4.71
CA LEU A 109 -0.30 5.04 6.11
C LEU A 109 0.69 6.17 6.33
N CYS A 110 1.63 6.40 5.39
CA CYS A 110 2.53 7.54 5.47
C CYS A 110 1.77 8.88 5.37
N GLN A 111 0.78 8.98 4.47
CA GLN A 111 -0.07 10.17 4.35
C GLN A 111 -0.90 10.40 5.62
N GLU A 112 -1.49 9.34 6.16
CA GLU A 112 -2.26 9.40 7.41
C GLU A 112 -1.38 9.81 8.59
N ASN A 113 -0.18 9.25 8.71
CA ASN A 113 0.78 9.67 9.74
C ASN A 113 1.18 11.14 9.61
N GLN A 114 1.39 11.62 8.38
CA GLN A 114 1.70 13.04 8.17
C GLN A 114 0.51 13.92 8.58
N TRP A 115 -0.69 13.54 8.15
CA TRP A 115 -1.91 14.26 8.51
C TRP A 115 -2.13 14.32 10.03
N LEU A 116 -1.92 13.22 10.75
CA LEU A 116 -2.02 13.19 12.21
C LEU A 116 -0.98 14.07 12.90
N ARG A 117 0.25 14.15 12.35
CA ARG A 117 1.28 15.06 12.86
C ARG A 117 0.88 16.52 12.68
N ASP A 118 0.31 16.86 11.52
CA ASP A 118 -0.16 18.21 11.23
C ASP A 118 -1.35 18.59 12.13
N GLU A 119 -2.30 17.67 12.35
CA GLU A 119 -3.45 17.88 13.24
C GLU A 119 -3.03 18.04 14.72
N LEU A 120 -2.05 17.26 15.16
CA LEU A 120 -1.46 17.41 16.50
C LEU A 120 -0.80 18.78 16.66
N ALA A 121 0.01 19.22 15.69
CA ALA A 121 0.66 20.52 15.73
C ALA A 121 -0.38 21.67 15.75
N ASN A 122 -1.45 21.56 14.96
CA ASN A 122 -2.57 22.51 14.96
C ASN A 122 -3.25 22.60 16.33
N THR A 123 -3.50 21.47 16.97
CA THR A 123 -4.13 21.41 18.30
C THR A 123 -3.21 22.01 19.37
N GLN A 124 -1.91 21.69 19.33
CA GLN A 124 -0.92 22.26 20.24
C GLN A 124 -0.83 23.79 20.10
N HIS A 125 -0.87 24.31 18.87
CA HIS A 125 -0.86 25.75 18.63
C HIS A 125 -2.11 26.44 19.21
N LYS A 126 -3.29 25.84 19.04
CA LYS A 126 -4.54 26.35 19.63
C LYS A 126 -4.50 26.35 21.16
N LEU A 127 -3.97 25.28 21.75
CA LEU A 127 -3.79 25.17 23.20
C LEU A 127 -2.88 26.29 23.73
N GLN A 128 -1.70 26.44 23.14
CA GLN A 128 -0.73 27.48 23.54
C GLN A 128 -1.35 28.89 23.48
N LYS A 129 -2.12 29.18 22.43
CA LYS A 129 -2.82 30.47 22.30
C LYS A 129 -3.89 30.64 23.38
N SER A 130 -4.63 29.59 23.72
CA SER A 130 -5.61 29.63 24.81
C SER A 130 -4.94 29.86 26.16
N GLU A 131 -3.80 29.21 26.42
CA GLU A 131 -3.02 29.40 27.66
C GLU A 131 -2.50 30.84 27.78
N GLN A 132 -1.99 31.42 26.68
CA GLN A 132 -1.58 32.83 26.65
C GLN A 132 -2.75 33.78 26.96
N ASN A 133 -3.92 33.54 26.36
CA ASN A 133 -5.11 34.35 26.62
C ASN A 133 -5.57 34.24 28.09
N VAL A 134 -5.52 33.05 28.68
CA VAL A 134 -5.86 32.85 30.10
C VAL A 134 -4.92 33.63 31.01
N ALA A 135 -3.61 33.56 30.76
CA ALA A 135 -2.62 34.31 31.54
C ALA A 135 -2.85 35.83 31.46
N GLN A 136 -3.15 36.36 30.27
CA GLN A 136 -3.49 37.78 30.07
C GLN A 136 -4.75 38.17 30.85
N LEU A 137 -5.82 37.39 30.73
CA LEU A 137 -7.07 37.65 31.45
C LEU A 137 -6.90 37.58 32.97
N GLU A 138 -6.05 36.68 33.48
CA GLU A 138 -5.74 36.61 34.90
C GLU A 138 -5.00 37.86 35.40
N GLU A 139 -4.09 38.42 34.59
CA GLU A 139 -3.39 39.67 34.91
C GLU A 139 -4.34 40.87 34.88
N GLU A 140 -5.16 41.00 33.84
CA GLU A 140 -6.19 42.04 33.74
C GLU A 140 -7.17 41.98 34.90
N LYS A 141 -7.62 40.78 35.27
CA LYS A 141 -8.48 40.56 36.43
C LYS A 141 -7.81 41.06 37.71
N LYS A 142 -6.55 40.69 37.97
CA LYS A 142 -5.79 41.17 39.14
C LYS A 142 -5.67 42.70 39.14
N HIS A 143 -5.41 43.30 37.98
CA HIS A 143 -5.32 44.75 37.84
C HIS A 143 -6.66 45.44 38.14
N LEU A 144 -7.76 44.92 37.61
CA LEU A 144 -9.11 45.43 37.88
C LEU A 144 -9.52 45.26 39.35
N GLU A 145 -9.17 44.14 39.98
CA GLU A 145 -9.38 43.91 41.40
C GLU A 145 -8.62 44.93 42.26
N PHE A 146 -7.37 45.22 41.92
CA PHE A 146 -6.57 46.26 42.58
C PHE A 146 -7.20 47.65 42.44
N MET A 147 -7.60 48.04 41.22
CA MET A 147 -8.26 49.33 40.97
C MET A 147 -9.58 49.47 41.73
N ASN A 148 -10.34 48.38 41.86
CA ASN A 148 -11.57 48.36 42.66
C ASN A 148 -11.29 48.50 44.16
N GLN A 149 -10.19 47.95 44.69
CA GLN A 149 -9.80 48.14 46.08
C GLN A 149 -9.44 49.60 46.36
N MET A 150 -8.64 50.25 45.49
CA MET A 150 -8.31 51.67 45.65
C MET A 150 -9.56 52.56 45.71
N LYS A 151 -10.52 52.34 44.81
CA LYS A 151 -11.79 53.08 44.77
C LYS A 151 -12.64 52.92 46.04
N LYS A 152 -12.50 51.82 46.79
CA LYS A 152 -13.21 51.63 48.07
C LYS A 152 -12.65 52.59 49.13
N TYR A 153 -11.33 52.70 49.24
CA TYR A 153 -10.69 53.64 50.17
C TYR A 153 -10.99 55.11 49.83
N ASP A 154 -11.10 55.47 48.55
CA ASP A 154 -11.49 56.83 48.14
C ASP A 154 -12.93 57.20 48.57
N LYS A 155 -13.84 56.22 48.70
CA LYS A 155 -15.21 56.43 49.19
C LYS A 155 -15.31 56.49 50.72
N ASP A 156 -14.39 55.82 51.42
CA ASP A 156 -14.34 55.76 52.88
C ASP A 156 -13.46 56.88 53.50
N SER A 157 -12.82 57.71 52.68
CA SER A 157 -12.20 58.96 53.14
C SER A 157 -13.31 59.92 53.58
N PRO A 158 -13.38 60.32 54.87
CA PRO A 158 -14.33 61.34 55.27
C PRO A 158 -13.99 62.59 54.46
N SER A 159 -14.93 63.02 53.62
CA SER A 159 -14.89 64.32 52.99
C SER A 159 -14.78 65.36 54.08
N VAL A 160 -13.54 65.74 54.43
CA VAL A 160 -13.26 66.97 55.15
C VAL A 160 -13.67 68.06 54.20
N VAL A 161 -14.96 68.42 54.29
CA VAL A 161 -15.49 69.65 53.77
C VAL A 161 -14.66 70.74 54.43
N ARG A 162 -13.62 71.20 53.74
CA ARG A 162 -13.03 72.51 54.04
C ARG A 162 -14.15 73.49 53.76
N GLN A 163 -14.90 73.86 54.79
CA GLN A 163 -15.69 75.09 54.78
C GLN A 163 -14.68 76.22 54.63
N THR A 164 -14.44 76.64 53.39
CA THR A 164 -13.83 77.92 53.09
C THR A 164 -14.90 78.97 53.39
N ASP A 165 -14.72 79.65 54.51
CA ASP A 165 -15.57 80.75 54.95
C ASP A 165 -15.52 81.89 53.90
N PRO A 166 -16.62 82.28 53.24
CA PRO A 166 -16.59 83.25 52.14
C PRO A 166 -16.32 84.71 52.54
N TYR A 167 -16.00 85.00 53.80
CA TYR A 167 -15.93 86.37 54.34
C TYR A 167 -14.60 86.73 55.04
N ALA A 168 -13.51 86.01 54.79
CA ALA A 168 -12.19 86.47 55.25
C ALA A 168 -11.66 87.59 54.32
N ASP A 169 -11.83 88.82 54.79
CA ASP A 169 -11.51 90.10 54.15
C ASP A 169 -10.04 90.18 53.66
N PRO A 170 -9.78 90.53 52.39
CA PRO A 170 -8.44 90.81 51.89
C PRO A 170 -8.02 92.22 52.32
N PHE A 171 -6.73 92.42 52.62
CA PHE A 171 -6.08 93.67 53.05
C PHE A 171 -5.96 93.91 54.56
N TYR A 172 -4.93 93.32 55.17
CA TYR A 172 -4.07 94.09 56.08
C TYR A 172 -2.61 93.87 55.70
N ILE A 173 -2.06 94.86 55.00
CA ILE A 173 -0.63 95.03 54.70
C ILE A 173 0.01 95.73 55.90
N ASP A 174 1.02 95.06 56.47
CA ASP A 174 2.27 95.58 57.02
C ASP A 174 2.29 96.95 57.77
N ARG A 175 2.57 96.88 59.08
CA ARG A 175 3.49 97.78 59.80
C ARG A 175 3.92 97.21 61.14
#